data_AF-A0A370WVM5-F1
#
_entry.id   AF-A0A370WVM5-F1
#
_cell.length_a   1.000
_cell.length_b   1.000
_cell.length_c   1.000
_cell.angle_alpha   90.00
_cell.angle_beta   90.00
_cell.angle_gamma   90.00
#
_symmetry.space_group_name_H-M   'P 1'
#
loop_
_entity.id
_entity.type
_entity.pdbx_description
1 polymer ?
#
loop_
_entity_poly.entity_id
_entity_poly.type
_entity_poly.pdbx_seq_one_letter_code
_entity_poly.pdbx_strand_id
1 'polypeptide(L)'
;MNNPNHTLLDAGSYVLSKDDYDELCIIRDKLLLMAQLAGTATTNGDHDTILFINRSMIGRLFADLSFQLGDVLKIVKHASTCVDLTQTH
;
A
#
# COMPACT_ATOMS: atom_id res chain seq x y z
N MET A 1 28.81 -0.43 25.27
CA MET A 1 28.15 0.54 24.39
C MET A 1 28.39 0.07 22.96
N ASN A 2 27.52 -0.81 22.44
CA ASN A 2 27.62 -1.34 21.08
C ASN A 2 26.31 -0.99 20.38
N ASN A 3 26.35 0.07 19.56
CA ASN A 3 25.24 0.45 18.71
C ASN A 3 25.42 -0.30 17.39
N PRO A 4 24.59 -1.30 17.04
CA PRO A 4 24.61 -1.81 15.69
C PRO A 4 24.00 -0.72 14.81
N ASN A 5 24.78 -0.25 13.84
CA ASN A 5 24.29 0.56 12.75
C ASN A 5 23.18 -0.24 12.05
N HIS A 6 21.92 0.05 12.41
CA HIS A 6 20.77 -0.34 11.62
C HIS A 6 20.86 0.48 10.33
N THR A 7 21.56 -0.09 9.35
CA THR A 7 21.55 0.34 7.97
C THR A 7 20.10 0.17 7.49
N LEU A 8 19.28 1.20 7.70
CA LEU A 8 17.85 1.28 7.35
C LEU A 8 17.57 1.09 5.84
N LEU A 9 18.61 0.82 5.04
CA LEU A 9 18.60 0.80 3.58
C LEU A 9 19.51 -0.31 3.02
N ASP A 10 19.72 -1.42 3.74
CA ASP A 10 20.28 -2.61 3.09
C ASP A 10 19.16 -3.30 2.28
N ALA A 11 19.27 -3.23 0.96
CA ALA A 11 18.29 -3.76 0.01
C ALA A 11 18.13 -5.29 0.07
N GLY A 12 18.90 -5.99 0.92
CA GLY A 12 18.86 -7.43 1.12
C GLY A 12 18.03 -7.94 2.31
N SER A 13 17.45 -7.07 3.15
CA SER A 13 16.80 -7.48 4.41
C SER A 13 15.34 -7.04 4.56
N TYR A 14 14.55 -7.04 3.48
CA TYR A 14 13.11 -6.82 3.61
C TYR A 14 12.38 -8.10 4.04
N VAL A 15 12.62 -8.55 5.27
CA VAL A 15 11.73 -9.50 5.94
C VAL A 15 10.83 -8.69 6.85
N LEU A 16 9.73 -8.17 6.30
CA LEU A 16 8.65 -7.66 7.14
C LEU A 16 8.21 -8.77 8.09
N SER A 17 7.98 -8.44 9.36
CA SER A 17 7.33 -9.37 10.26
C SER A 17 5.92 -9.67 9.72
N LYS A 18 5.37 -10.84 10.05
CA LYS A 18 4.03 -11.20 9.61
C LYS A 18 2.99 -10.15 10.02
N ASP A 19 3.12 -9.63 11.23
CA ASP A 19 2.19 -8.63 11.78
C ASP A 19 2.29 -7.31 10.99
N ASP A 20 3.50 -6.83 10.69
CA ASP A 20 3.69 -5.63 9.87
C ASP A 20 3.14 -5.81 8.44
N TYR A 21 3.33 -7.00 7.85
CA TYR A 21 2.80 -7.33 6.53
C TYR A 21 1.26 -7.34 6.52
N ASP A 22 0.64 -7.92 7.55
CA ASP A 22 -0.81 -7.98 7.69
C ASP A 22 -1.41 -6.58 7.93
N GLU A 23 -0.76 -5.73 8.73
CA GLU A 23 -1.15 -4.33 8.91
C GLU A 23 -1.11 -3.53 7.60
N LEU A 24 -0.04 -3.70 6.81
CA LEU A 24 0.07 -3.05 5.50
C LEU A 24 -0.99 -3.55 4.51
N CYS A 25 -1.37 -4.84 4.57
CA CYS A 25 -2.51 -5.36 3.81
C CYS A 25 -3.82 -4.67 4.21
N ILE A 26 -4.05 -4.47 5.52
CA ILE A 26 -5.23 -3.75 6.01
C ILE A 26 -5.23 -2.29 5.53
N ILE A 27 -4.07 -1.62 5.53
CA ILE A 27 -3.93 -0.25 5.03
C ILE A 27 -4.24 -0.17 3.54
N ARG A 28 -3.71 -1.12 2.73
CA ARG A 28 -4.02 -1.23 1.30
C ARG A 28 -5.52 -1.32 1.06
N ASP A 29 -6.21 -2.16 1.82
CA ASP A 29 -7.65 -2.40 1.64
C ASP A 29 -8.49 -1.19 2.07
N LYS A 30 -8.08 -0.50 3.14
CA LYS A 30 -8.70 0.78 3.55
C LYS A 30 -8.54 1.86 2.49
N LEU A 31 -7.37 1.97 1.88
CA LEU A 31 -7.14 2.92 0.79
C LEU A 31 -8.06 2.62 -0.41
N LEU A 32 -8.21 1.35 -0.79
CA LEU A 32 -9.11 0.97 -1.87
C LEU A 32 -10.58 1.28 -1.54
N LEU A 33 -11.00 1.03 -0.30
CA LEU A 33 -12.33 1.40 0.17
C LEU A 33 -12.57 2.91 0.10
N MET A 34 -11.59 3.71 0.54
CA MET A 34 -11.67 5.18 0.46
C MET A 34 -11.76 5.66 -0.99
N ALA A 35 -11.06 5.00 -1.91
CA ALA A 35 -11.16 5.29 -3.34
C ALA A 35 -12.57 5.07 -3.89
N GLN A 36 -13.18 3.93 -3.54
CA GLN A 36 -14.55 3.58 -3.95
C GLN A 36 -15.59 4.55 -3.37
N LEU A 37 -15.45 4.91 -2.10
CA LEU A 37 -16.34 5.88 -1.45
C LEU A 37 -16.21 7.27 -2.07
N ALA A 38 -15.02 7.67 -2.47
CA ALA A 38 -14.79 8.94 -3.16
C ALA A 38 -15.38 8.96 -4.58
N GLY A 39 -15.33 7.85 -5.34
CA GLY A 39 -15.75 7.82 -6.75
C GLY A 39 -17.26 7.67 -7.04
N THR A 40 -18.13 7.48 -6.05
CA THR A 40 -19.52 7.01 -6.27
C THR A 40 -20.62 8.08 -6.27
N ALA A 41 -20.33 9.36 -6.06
CA ALA A 41 -21.39 10.38 -6.03
C ALA A 41 -21.74 10.91 -7.41
N THR A 42 -22.79 10.35 -7.99
CA THR A 42 -23.51 10.96 -9.12
C THR A 42 -24.52 11.98 -8.58
N THR A 43 -24.13 13.24 -8.40
CA THR A 43 -25.12 14.32 -8.21
C THR A 43 -25.23 15.13 -9.48
N ASN A 44 -26.39 14.97 -10.13
CA ASN A 44 -26.82 15.70 -11.30
C ASN A 44 -27.08 17.16 -10.90
N GLY A 45 -26.08 18.02 -11.02
CA GLY A 45 -26.23 19.45 -10.78
C GLY A 45 -24.96 20.19 -11.12
N ASP A 46 -25.05 21.12 -12.07
CA ASP A 46 -23.96 21.91 -12.65
C ASP A 46 -23.11 22.67 -11.60
N HIS A 47 -23.64 22.82 -10.37
CA HIS A 47 -23.00 23.48 -9.24
C HIS A 47 -22.05 22.58 -8.43
N ASP A 48 -22.20 21.25 -8.52
CA ASP A 48 -21.38 20.28 -7.78
C ASP A 48 -20.15 19.81 -8.57
N THR A 49 -19.98 20.24 -9.82
CA THR A 49 -18.95 19.74 -10.74
C THR A 49 -17.53 19.90 -10.19
N ILE A 50 -17.21 21.03 -9.52
CA ILE A 50 -15.89 21.24 -8.89
C ILE A 50 -15.69 20.30 -7.69
N LEU A 51 -16.73 20.10 -6.87
CA LEU A 51 -16.69 19.17 -5.75
C LEU A 51 -16.56 17.72 -6.23
N PHE A 52 -17.22 17.39 -7.34
CA PHE A 52 -17.13 16.10 -8.01
C PHE A 52 -15.72 15.84 -8.58
N ILE A 53 -15.10 16.84 -9.22
CA ILE A 53 -13.71 16.75 -9.71
C ILE A 53 -12.76 16.51 -8.55
N ASN A 54 -12.84 17.32 -7.49
CA ASN A 54 -11.96 17.18 -6.32
C ASN A 54 -12.15 15.82 -5.62
N ARG A 55 -13.39 15.37 -5.47
CA ARG A 55 -13.70 14.06 -4.88
C ARG A 55 -13.17 12.91 -5.75
N SER A 56 -13.32 13.01 -7.06
CA SER A 56 -12.80 12.02 -8.02
C SER A 56 -11.27 11.96 -8.00
N MET A 57 -10.59 13.11 -7.88
CA MET A 57 -9.13 13.18 -7.76
C MET A 57 -8.64 12.54 -6.45
N ILE A 58 -9.33 12.80 -5.33
CA ILE A 58 -9.04 12.16 -4.04
C ILE A 58 -9.23 10.64 -4.14
N GLY A 59 -10.31 10.19 -4.79
CA GLY A 59 -10.54 8.76 -5.01
C GLY A 59 -9.43 8.10 -5.84
N ARG A 60 -8.97 8.78 -6.89
CA ARG A 60 -7.84 8.30 -7.71
C ARG A 60 -6.55 8.21 -6.91
N LEU A 61 -6.24 9.22 -6.08
CA LEU A 61 -5.07 9.20 -5.20
C LEU A 61 -5.08 7.99 -4.27
N PHE A 62 -6.22 7.70 -3.63
CA PHE A 62 -6.35 6.54 -2.76
C PHE A 62 -6.21 5.22 -3.51
N ALA A 63 -6.73 5.12 -4.74
CA ALA A 63 -6.55 3.94 -5.58
C ALA A 63 -5.07 3.73 -5.95
N ASP A 64 -4.39 4.77 -6.40
CA ASP A 64 -2.98 4.71 -6.79
C ASP A 64 -2.09 4.28 -5.61
N LEU A 65 -2.32 4.85 -4.42
CA LEU A 65 -1.59 4.45 -3.21
C LEU A 65 -1.87 3.00 -2.82
N SER A 66 -3.13 2.54 -2.94
CA SER A 66 -3.49 1.14 -2.69
C SER A 66 -2.75 0.20 -3.65
N PHE A 67 -2.71 0.53 -4.94
CA PHE A 67 -2.03 -0.31 -5.93
C PHE A 67 -0.51 -0.33 -5.74
N GLN A 68 0.11 0.83 -5.50
CA GLN A 68 1.55 0.91 -5.22
C GLN A 68 1.92 0.08 -3.98
N LEU A 69 1.16 0.19 -2.90
CA LEU A 69 1.38 -0.61 -1.70
C LEU A 69 1.17 -2.11 -1.98
N GLY A 70 0.17 -2.46 -2.79
CA GLY A 70 -0.06 -3.83 -3.23
C GLY A 70 1.12 -4.43 -3.99
N ASP A 71 1.76 -3.66 -4.87
CA ASP A 71 2.92 -4.12 -5.64
C ASP A 71 4.17 -4.27 -4.76
N VAL A 72 4.39 -3.35 -3.82
CA VAL A 72 5.44 -3.50 -2.80
C VAL A 72 5.22 -4.76 -1.95
N LEU A 73 4.00 -5.01 -1.49
CA LEU A 73 3.66 -6.20 -0.70
C LEU A 73 3.88 -7.50 -1.51
N LYS A 74 3.59 -7.52 -2.81
CA LYS A 74 3.92 -8.66 -3.68
C LYS A 74 5.42 -8.90 -3.74
N ILE A 75 6.22 -7.85 -3.92
CA ILE A 75 7.69 -7.94 -3.98
C ILE A 75 8.23 -8.49 -2.66
N VAL A 76 7.78 -7.96 -1.52
CA VAL A 76 8.20 -8.45 -0.19
C VAL A 76 7.82 -9.92 -0.01
N LYS A 77 6.57 -10.30 -0.34
CA LYS A 77 6.13 -11.70 -0.19
C LYS A 77 6.97 -12.66 -1.03
N HIS A 78 7.31 -12.27 -2.27
CA HIS A 78 8.18 -13.06 -3.14
C HIS A 78 9.61 -13.15 -2.61
N ALA A 79 10.17 -12.05 -2.11
CA ALA A 79 11.50 -12.02 -1.51
C ALA A 79 11.58 -12.96 -0.28
N SER A 80 10.62 -12.88 0.64
CA SER A 80 10.56 -13.78 1.81
C SER A 80 10.46 -15.25 1.41
N THR A 81 9.64 -15.57 0.40
CA THR A 81 9.49 -16.96 -0.08
C THR A 81 10.77 -17.49 -0.72
N CYS A 82 11.53 -16.63 -1.41
CA CYS A 82 12.80 -17.00 -2.05
C CYS A 82 13.91 -17.24 -1.03
N VAL A 83 14.00 -16.41 0.01
CA VAL A 83 14.96 -16.58 1.11
C VAL A 83 14.73 -17.90 1.87
N ASP A 84 13.48 -18.24 2.14
CA ASP A 84 13.11 -19.46 2.88
C ASP A 84 13.50 -20.75 2.11
N LEU A 85 13.37 -20.72 0.77
CA LEU A 85 13.80 -21.79 -0.13
C LEU A 85 15.33 -21.95 -0.21
N THR A 86 16.09 -20.86 -0.07
CA THR A 86 17.56 -20.91 -0.10
C THR A 86 18.20 -21.36 1.21
N GLN A 87 17.47 -21.26 2.34
CA GLN A 87 17.96 -21.72 3.66
C GLN A 87 17.67 -23.20 3.93
N THR A 88 16.85 -23.86 3.11
CA THR A 88 16.47 -25.28 3.27
C THR A 88 17.38 -26.25 2.50
N HIS A 89 18.53 -25.81 2.00
CA HIS A 89 19.46 -26.59 1.17
C HIS A 89 20.89 -26.60 1.69
#